data_AF-A0A7S0VDZ2-F1
#
_entry.id   AF-A0A7S0VDZ2-F1
#
_cell.length_a   1.000
_cell.length_b   1.000
_cell.length_c   1.000
_cell.angle_alpha   90.00
_cell.angle_beta   90.00
_cell.angle_gamma   90.00
#
_symmetry.space_group_name_H-M   'P 1'
#
loop_
_entity.id
_entity.type
_entity.pdbx_description
1 polymer ?
#
loop_
_entity_poly.entity_id
_entity_poly.type
_entity_poly.pdbx_seq_one_letter_code
_entity_poly.pdbx_strand_id
1 'polypeptide(L)'
;AREGINLASPEHSGNHHHIGAVDLLPFSPLGEATLEEAAAVARTVGERMGRELGMSVILYGAAHGSNRSLVDVRKQTTFFQRGQEGHGTESVQSGIAPDFGPATPSEGHGITLCGATPYVVNYNLMLDTADVSIAKQISKLIRGSSEGGLTGVQAMGYLKGTSRPGEYVAEVACNLTEPTK
;
A
#
# COMPACT_ATOMS: atom_id res chain seq x y z
N ALA A 1 -5.38 -12.16 10.96
CA ALA A 1 -4.34 -11.14 11.20
C ALA A 1 -4.11 -10.92 12.69
N ARG A 2 -5.08 -10.39 13.45
CA ARG A 2 -4.94 -10.06 14.89
C ARG A 2 -4.26 -11.13 15.75
N GLU A 3 -4.63 -12.40 15.60
CA GLU A 3 -4.09 -13.51 16.40
C GLU A 3 -2.91 -14.23 15.74
N GLY A 4 -2.66 -14.01 14.44
CA GLY A 4 -1.75 -14.82 13.64
C GLY A 4 -0.56 -14.08 13.05
N ILE A 5 -0.48 -12.75 13.21
CA ILE A 5 0.63 -11.91 12.74
C ILE A 5 1.08 -11.06 13.92
N ASN A 6 2.38 -11.09 14.20
CA ASN A 6 3.03 -10.23 15.19
C ASN A 6 4.21 -9.54 14.53
N LEU A 7 4.05 -8.26 14.18
CA LEU A 7 5.10 -7.45 13.54
C LEU A 7 6.34 -7.23 14.44
N ALA A 8 6.18 -7.35 15.76
CA ALA A 8 7.29 -7.24 16.70
C ALA A 8 8.12 -8.54 16.79
N SER A 9 7.65 -9.62 16.16
CA SER A 9 8.42 -10.87 16.08
C SER A 9 9.64 -10.66 15.17
N PRO A 10 10.85 -11.06 15.59
CA PRO A 10 12.03 -11.01 14.72
C PRO A 10 11.92 -11.98 13.52
N GLU A 11 11.00 -12.96 13.60
CA GLU A 11 10.71 -13.88 12.49
C GLU A 11 9.83 -13.25 11.41
N HIS A 12 9.13 -12.15 11.73
CA HIS A 12 8.31 -11.44 10.77
C HIS A 12 9.19 -10.60 9.85
N SER A 13 9.33 -11.03 8.60
CA SER A 13 10.13 -10.35 7.58
C SER A 13 9.43 -10.39 6.23
N GLY A 14 9.78 -9.46 5.34
CA GLY A 14 9.23 -9.39 4.00
C GLY A 14 9.93 -8.35 3.13
N ASN A 15 9.95 -8.60 1.82
CA ASN A 15 10.61 -7.72 0.85
C ASN A 15 9.83 -6.41 0.59
N HIS A 16 8.58 -6.33 1.05
CA HIS A 16 7.73 -5.15 0.90
C HIS A 16 7.60 -4.39 2.21
N HIS A 17 7.76 -3.07 2.12
CA HIS A 17 7.50 -2.16 3.22
C HIS A 17 6.05 -2.26 3.67
N HIS A 18 5.88 -2.37 4.97
CA HIS A 18 4.58 -2.40 5.63
C HIS A 18 4.71 -1.77 7.01
N ILE A 19 3.63 -1.15 7.45
CA ILE A 19 3.48 -0.50 8.75
C ILE A 19 2.37 -1.14 9.59
N GLY A 20 1.67 -2.14 9.06
CA GLY A 20 0.59 -2.83 9.75
C GLY A 20 0.51 -4.32 9.41
N ALA A 21 0.00 -5.12 10.36
CA ALA A 21 -0.35 -6.53 10.15
C ALA A 21 -1.50 -6.65 9.12
N VAL A 22 -2.35 -5.63 9.06
CA VAL A 22 -3.17 -5.28 7.90
C VAL A 22 -2.70 -3.91 7.44
N ASP A 23 -1.79 -3.86 6.47
CA ASP A 23 -1.14 -2.61 6.04
C ASP A 23 -2.12 -1.65 5.35
N LEU A 24 -2.84 -2.16 4.35
CA LEU A 24 -3.71 -1.38 3.49
C LEU A 24 -5.05 -2.09 3.28
N LEU A 25 -6.15 -1.37 3.52
CA LEU A 25 -7.51 -1.83 3.34
C LEU A 25 -8.27 -0.86 2.40
N PRO A 26 -8.16 -1.02 1.08
CA PRO A 26 -8.87 -0.21 0.10
C PRO A 26 -10.29 -0.73 -0.13
N PHE A 27 -11.25 0.20 -0.25
CA PHE A 27 -12.61 -0.04 -0.70
C PHE A 27 -12.81 0.67 -2.04
N SER A 28 -13.13 -0.11 -3.07
CA SER A 28 -13.42 0.45 -4.38
C SER A 28 -14.84 0.11 -4.80
N PRO A 29 -15.58 1.07 -5.37
CA PRO A 29 -16.89 0.79 -5.93
C PRO A 29 -16.78 -0.18 -7.11
N LEU A 30 -17.75 -1.08 -7.24
CA LEU A 30 -17.92 -1.99 -8.38
C LEU A 30 -19.34 -1.87 -8.90
N GLY A 31 -19.53 -2.08 -10.21
CA GLY A 31 -20.84 -1.99 -10.86
C GLY A 31 -21.44 -0.59 -10.71
N GLU A 32 -22.65 -0.50 -10.17
CA GLU A 32 -23.39 0.74 -9.96
C GLU A 32 -23.06 1.44 -8.63
N ALA A 33 -22.22 0.83 -7.78
CA ALA A 33 -21.85 1.43 -6.50
C ALA A 33 -21.07 2.72 -6.71
N THR A 34 -21.28 3.68 -5.81
CA THR A 34 -20.61 4.98 -5.81
C THR A 34 -19.36 4.96 -4.94
N LEU A 35 -18.44 5.89 -5.21
CA LEU A 35 -17.24 6.07 -4.37
C LEU A 35 -17.62 6.48 -2.93
N GLU A 36 -18.73 7.19 -2.75
CA GLU A 36 -19.21 7.59 -1.43
C GLU A 36 -19.75 6.40 -0.62
N GLU A 37 -20.44 5.46 -1.26
CA GLU A 37 -20.86 4.21 -0.61
C GLU A 37 -19.65 3.38 -0.17
N ALA A 38 -18.63 3.26 -1.03
CA ALA A 38 -17.37 2.62 -0.66
C ALA A 38 -16.68 3.34 0.51
N ALA A 39 -16.71 4.68 0.53
CA ALA A 39 -16.19 5.50 1.61
C ALA A 39 -16.94 5.31 2.93
N ALA A 40 -18.27 5.20 2.88
CA ALA A 40 -19.10 4.91 4.04
C ALA A 40 -18.74 3.55 4.65
N VAL A 41 -18.60 2.51 3.81
CA VAL A 41 -18.15 1.18 4.26
C VAL A 41 -16.75 1.24 4.87
N ALA A 42 -15.81 1.93 4.21
CA ALA A 42 -14.44 2.09 4.73
C ALA A 42 -14.41 2.74 6.12
N ARG A 43 -15.21 3.78 6.34
CA ARG A 43 -15.34 4.43 7.65
C ARG A 43 -15.94 3.49 8.70
N THR A 44 -17.04 2.81 8.39
CA THR A 44 -17.67 1.84 9.30
C THR A 44 -16.72 0.71 9.68
N VAL A 45 -15.98 0.15 8.72
CA VAL A 45 -15.00 -0.91 9.00
C VAL A 45 -13.83 -0.36 9.81
N GLY A 46 -13.31 0.83 9.45
CA GLY A 46 -12.24 1.51 10.19
C GLY A 46 -12.59 1.75 11.66
N GLU A 47 -13.78 2.29 11.92
CA GLU A 47 -14.27 2.55 13.28
C GLU A 47 -14.36 1.25 14.10
N ARG A 48 -14.90 0.19 13.49
CA ARG A 48 -15.01 -1.13 14.14
C ARG A 48 -13.65 -1.75 14.41
N MET A 49 -12.69 -1.64 13.50
CA MET A 49 -11.31 -2.08 13.76
C MET A 49 -10.70 -1.35 14.97
N GLY A 50 -10.89 -0.02 15.05
CA GLY A 50 -10.44 0.76 16.19
C GLY A 50 -11.10 0.34 17.50
N ARG A 51 -12.44 0.24 17.51
CA ARG A 51 -13.24 -0.02 18.72
C ARG A 51 -13.18 -1.48 19.20
N GLU A 52 -13.28 -2.44 18.28
CA GLU A 52 -13.43 -3.87 18.60
C GLU A 52 -12.08 -4.60 18.64
N LEU A 53 -11.09 -4.12 17.88
CA LEU A 53 -9.77 -4.77 17.77
C LEU A 53 -8.64 -3.96 18.41
N GLY A 54 -8.88 -2.71 18.80
CA GLY A 54 -7.85 -1.84 19.38
C GLY A 54 -6.76 -1.45 18.37
N MET A 55 -7.06 -1.48 17.07
CA MET A 55 -6.11 -1.18 16.01
C MET A 55 -6.09 0.33 15.72
N SER A 56 -4.91 0.91 15.51
CA SER A 56 -4.78 2.29 15.03
C SER A 56 -5.07 2.34 13.53
N VAL A 57 -6.09 3.09 13.14
CA VAL A 57 -6.55 3.19 11.74
C VAL A 57 -6.39 4.62 11.26
N ILE A 58 -5.73 4.78 10.11
CA ILE A 58 -5.59 6.06 9.42
C ILE A 58 -6.40 5.99 8.12
N LEU A 59 -7.37 6.89 7.97
CA LEU A 59 -8.22 6.98 6.80
C LEU A 59 -7.48 7.59 5.59
N TYR A 60 -7.84 7.23 4.36
CA TYR A 60 -7.34 7.94 3.17
C TYR A 60 -8.36 7.90 2.03
N GLY A 61 -8.09 8.69 0.98
CA GLY A 61 -9.02 8.83 -0.14
C GLY A 61 -10.37 9.35 0.32
N ALA A 62 -11.45 8.94 -0.35
CA ALA A 62 -12.81 9.42 -0.09
C ALA A 62 -13.33 9.06 1.31
N ALA A 63 -12.68 8.12 2.01
CA ALA A 63 -13.02 7.80 3.38
C ALA A 63 -12.70 8.94 4.36
N HIS A 64 -11.70 9.78 4.05
CA HIS A 64 -11.31 10.92 4.88
C HIS A 64 -11.91 12.23 4.33
N GLY A 65 -12.42 13.11 5.20
CA GLY A 65 -13.15 14.31 4.79
C GLY A 65 -12.36 15.32 3.92
N SER A 66 -11.03 15.31 4.01
CA SER A 66 -10.16 16.12 3.13
C SER A 66 -9.69 15.40 1.86
N ASN A 67 -10.14 14.16 1.62
CA ASN A 67 -9.71 13.31 0.52
C ASN A 67 -8.18 13.17 0.39
N ARG A 68 -7.47 13.01 1.53
CA ARG A 68 -6.00 12.96 1.55
C ARG A 68 -5.46 11.76 0.79
N SER A 69 -4.36 11.95 0.05
CA SER A 69 -3.78 10.88 -0.76
C SER A 69 -3.09 9.81 0.11
N LEU A 70 -3.10 8.56 -0.37
CA LEU A 70 -2.38 7.46 0.28
C LEU A 70 -0.86 7.75 0.35
N VAL A 71 -0.31 8.40 -0.67
CA VAL A 71 1.12 8.75 -0.72
C VAL A 71 1.47 9.74 0.38
N ASP A 72 0.65 10.77 0.59
CA ASP A 72 0.91 11.79 1.63
C ASP A 72 0.75 11.20 3.02
N VAL A 73 -0.21 10.31 3.22
CA VAL A 73 -0.35 9.55 4.46
C VAL A 73 0.90 8.71 4.72
N ARG A 74 1.37 7.93 3.73
CA ARG A 74 2.58 7.11 3.86
C ARG A 74 3.82 7.94 4.16
N LYS A 75 3.97 9.14 3.58
CA LYS A 75 5.08 10.08 3.86
C LYS A 75 5.10 10.56 5.30
N GLN A 76 3.95 10.58 5.96
CA GLN A 76 3.79 10.98 7.36
C GLN A 76 3.84 9.78 8.31
N THR A 77 4.29 8.62 7.83
CA THR A 77 4.48 7.40 8.63
C THR A 77 5.91 6.90 8.43
N THR A 78 6.30 5.95 9.26
CA THR A 78 7.56 5.19 9.11
C THR A 78 7.63 4.34 7.83
N PHE A 79 6.59 4.34 6.97
CA PHE A 79 6.49 3.53 5.75
C PHE A 79 7.70 3.67 4.81
N PHE A 80 8.24 4.88 4.64
CA PHE A 80 9.42 5.13 3.80
C PHE A 80 10.75 5.10 4.55
N GLN A 81 10.73 5.05 5.89
CA GLN A 81 11.92 5.06 6.74
C GLN A 81 12.47 3.64 6.96
N ARG A 82 11.61 2.62 6.90
CA ARG A 82 12.03 1.22 6.83
C ARG A 82 12.69 1.00 5.45
N GLY A 83 14.01 0.98 5.38
CA GLY A 83 14.78 0.79 4.13
C GLY A 83 14.59 -0.59 3.50
N GLN A 84 15.26 -0.86 2.37
CA GLN A 84 15.21 -2.18 1.69
C GLN A 84 15.84 -3.32 2.51
N GLU A 85 16.67 -2.99 3.51
CA GLU A 85 17.32 -3.95 4.42
C GLU A 85 16.62 -4.04 5.79
N GLY A 86 15.49 -3.35 5.96
CA GLY A 86 14.81 -3.16 7.24
C GLY A 86 14.16 -4.42 7.81
N HIS A 87 14.97 -5.35 8.31
CA HIS A 87 14.61 -6.27 9.38
C HIS A 87 14.45 -5.45 10.67
N GLY A 88 13.43 -4.59 10.71
CA GLY A 88 13.32 -3.57 11.74
C GLY A 88 12.18 -3.85 12.70
N THR A 89 12.51 -4.34 13.89
CA THR A 89 11.70 -4.31 15.12
C THR A 89 11.44 -2.89 15.63
N GLU A 90 11.66 -1.86 14.81
CA GLU A 90 11.45 -0.46 15.18
C GLU A 90 9.95 -0.15 15.25
N SER A 91 9.52 0.49 16.33
CA SER A 91 8.12 0.81 16.58
C SER A 91 7.55 1.67 15.44
N VAL A 92 6.37 1.31 14.96
CA VAL A 92 5.68 2.05 13.89
C VAL A 92 5.25 3.41 14.43
N GLN A 93 5.77 4.48 13.84
CA GLN A 93 5.38 5.86 14.15
C GLN A 93 4.61 6.53 13.00
N SER A 94 3.77 7.50 13.37
CA SER A 94 3.12 8.42 12.44
C SER A 94 3.16 9.85 12.99
N GLY A 95 3.40 10.80 12.09
CA GLY A 95 3.28 12.24 12.34
C GLY A 95 1.84 12.74 12.34
N ILE A 96 0.85 11.87 12.08
CA ILE A 96 -0.58 12.16 12.18
C ILE A 96 -1.26 11.19 13.13
N ALA A 97 -2.28 11.70 13.83
CA ALA A 97 -3.11 10.88 14.69
C ALA A 97 -3.95 9.90 13.87
N PRO A 98 -4.14 8.65 14.35
CA PRO A 98 -5.17 7.75 13.84
C PRO A 98 -6.56 8.39 13.92
N ASP A 99 -7.37 8.17 12.89
CA ASP A 99 -8.78 8.59 12.88
C ASP A 99 -9.62 7.71 13.80
N PHE A 100 -9.24 6.44 13.95
CA PHE A 100 -9.88 5.50 14.85
C PHE A 100 -8.88 4.66 15.63
N GLY A 101 -9.30 4.23 16.82
CA GLY A 101 -8.50 3.41 17.72
C GLY A 101 -7.48 4.20 18.54
N PRO A 102 -6.52 3.51 19.18
CA PRO A 102 -5.53 4.14 20.05
C PRO A 102 -4.61 5.09 19.29
N ALA A 103 -4.18 6.18 19.95
CA ALA A 103 -3.22 7.12 19.39
C ALA A 103 -1.82 6.50 19.20
N THR A 104 -1.46 5.54 20.07
CA THR A 104 -0.22 4.78 19.99
C THR A 104 -0.49 3.41 19.37
N PRO A 105 0.05 3.12 18.18
CA PRO A 105 -0.09 1.82 17.55
C PRO A 105 0.53 0.70 18.39
N SER A 106 -0.13 -0.46 18.42
CA SER A 106 0.46 -1.69 18.97
C SER A 106 1.69 -2.08 18.16
N GLU A 107 2.80 -2.42 18.80
CA GLU A 107 3.99 -2.88 18.09
C GLU A 107 3.74 -4.17 17.29
N GLY A 108 2.85 -5.04 17.80
CA GLY A 108 2.53 -6.31 17.14
C GLY A 108 1.59 -6.17 15.95
N HIS A 109 0.81 -5.09 15.85
CA HIS A 109 -0.19 -4.90 14.80
C HIS A 109 0.05 -3.68 13.90
N GLY A 110 0.78 -2.69 14.37
CA GLY A 110 1.09 -1.46 13.66
C GLY A 110 -0.14 -0.61 13.34
N ILE A 111 -0.09 0.06 12.20
CA ILE A 111 -1.11 0.98 11.68
C ILE A 111 -1.79 0.35 10.46
N THR A 112 -3.12 0.42 10.41
CA THR A 112 -3.89 0.08 9.21
C THR A 112 -4.28 1.33 8.46
N LEU A 113 -3.92 1.40 7.17
CA LEU A 113 -4.38 2.43 6.25
C LEU A 113 -5.71 1.97 5.63
N CYS A 114 -6.82 2.57 6.01
CA CYS A 114 -8.16 2.21 5.51
C CYS A 114 -8.70 3.32 4.61
N GLY A 115 -9.22 3.02 3.43
CA GLY A 115 -9.63 4.11 2.55
C GLY A 115 -10.51 3.69 1.42
N ALA A 116 -11.04 4.68 0.71
CA ALA A 116 -11.86 4.45 -0.47
C ALA A 116 -11.30 5.18 -1.68
N THR A 117 -11.12 4.46 -2.78
CA THR A 117 -10.54 4.96 -4.03
C THR A 117 -11.28 4.38 -5.23
N PRO A 118 -11.25 5.06 -6.39
CA PRO A 118 -11.62 4.42 -7.65
C PRO A 118 -10.91 3.07 -7.82
N TYR A 119 -11.53 2.18 -8.60
CA TYR A 119 -10.98 0.86 -8.84
C TYR A 119 -9.63 0.93 -9.57
N VAL A 120 -8.63 0.22 -9.04
CA VAL A 120 -7.28 0.14 -9.59
C VAL A 120 -6.97 -1.31 -9.94
N VAL A 121 -6.42 -1.55 -11.13
CA VAL A 121 -5.94 -2.87 -11.54
C VAL A 121 -4.42 -2.92 -11.39
N ASN A 122 -3.92 -3.90 -10.66
CA ASN A 122 -2.49 -4.17 -10.59
C ASN A 122 -2.12 -5.12 -11.74
N TYR A 123 -1.18 -4.71 -12.58
CA TYR A 123 -0.74 -5.46 -13.74
C TYR A 123 0.78 -5.41 -13.88
N ASN A 124 1.45 -6.50 -13.52
CA ASN A 124 2.91 -6.55 -13.52
C ASN A 124 3.42 -7.26 -14.79
N LEU A 125 4.38 -6.63 -15.45
CA LEU A 125 5.09 -7.21 -16.59
C LEU A 125 6.35 -7.90 -16.10
N MET A 126 6.38 -9.22 -16.20
CA MET A 126 7.59 -10.01 -15.96
C MET A 126 8.47 -9.96 -17.21
N LEU A 127 9.74 -9.61 -17.06
CA LEU A 127 10.69 -9.57 -18.17
C LEU A 127 11.58 -10.82 -18.15
N ASP A 128 11.91 -11.34 -19.33
CA ASP A 128 12.86 -12.44 -19.51
C ASP A 128 14.32 -11.94 -19.43
N THR A 129 14.63 -11.21 -18.36
CA THR A 129 15.96 -10.68 -18.05
C THR A 129 16.06 -10.32 -16.57
N ALA A 130 17.26 -10.41 -16.01
CA ALA A 130 17.57 -9.88 -14.67
C ALA A 130 18.11 -8.44 -14.72
N ASP A 131 18.15 -7.81 -15.90
CA ASP A 131 18.61 -6.42 -16.03
C ASP A 131 17.49 -5.43 -15.66
N VAL A 132 17.57 -4.93 -14.42
CA VAL A 132 16.63 -3.93 -13.89
C VAL A 132 16.67 -2.61 -14.65
N SER A 133 17.74 -2.29 -15.36
CA SER A 133 17.83 -1.06 -16.15
C SER A 133 16.78 -1.07 -17.28
N ILE A 134 16.53 -2.24 -17.88
CA ILE A 134 15.48 -2.43 -18.89
C ILE A 134 14.10 -2.18 -18.29
N ALA A 135 13.79 -2.78 -17.13
CA ALA A 135 12.52 -2.52 -16.44
C ALA A 135 12.32 -1.04 -16.09
N LYS A 136 13.38 -0.36 -15.62
CA LYS A 136 13.34 1.07 -15.32
C LYS A 136 13.06 1.90 -16.57
N GLN A 137 13.71 1.59 -17.70
CA GLN A 137 13.46 2.26 -18.98
C GLN A 137 12.01 2.06 -19.44
N ILE A 138 11.50 0.83 -19.45
CA ILE A 138 10.11 0.53 -19.82
C ILE A 138 9.15 1.28 -18.90
N SER A 139 9.37 1.24 -17.58
CA SER A 139 8.51 1.93 -16.62
C SER A 139 8.46 3.45 -16.85
N LYS A 140 9.55 4.07 -17.31
CA LYS A 140 9.59 5.50 -17.65
C LYS A 140 8.83 5.79 -18.94
N LEU A 141 8.85 4.89 -19.91
CA LEU A 141 8.12 5.05 -21.16
C LEU A 141 6.60 4.95 -20.97
N ILE A 142 6.14 3.98 -20.17
CA ILE A 142 4.70 3.70 -20.05
C ILE A 142 3.99 4.52 -18.98
N ARG A 143 4.71 5.10 -18.02
CA ARG A 143 4.11 5.88 -16.92
C ARG A 143 3.39 7.11 -17.49
N GLY A 144 2.12 7.29 -17.14
CA GLY A 144 1.29 8.39 -17.63
C GLY A 144 1.76 9.79 -17.26
N SER A 145 2.65 9.93 -16.28
CA SER A 145 3.30 11.21 -15.96
C SER A 145 4.49 11.55 -16.86
N SER A 146 4.85 10.67 -17.79
CA SER A 146 5.93 10.88 -18.76
C SER A 146 5.36 11.35 -20.09
N GLU A 147 6.16 12.12 -20.82
CA GLU A 147 5.80 12.60 -22.16
C GLU A 147 5.56 11.40 -23.10
N GLY A 148 4.36 11.33 -23.70
CA GLY A 148 3.95 10.20 -24.54
C GLY A 148 3.60 8.91 -23.78
N GLY A 149 3.52 8.96 -22.44
CA GLY A 149 3.15 7.81 -21.62
C GLY A 149 1.66 7.44 -21.68
N LEU A 150 1.31 6.31 -21.07
CA LEU A 150 -0.06 5.81 -21.05
C LEU A 150 -0.85 6.48 -19.92
N THR A 151 -1.88 7.27 -20.27
CA THR A 151 -2.78 7.90 -19.31
C THR A 151 -3.35 6.86 -18.35
N GLY A 152 -3.40 7.19 -17.05
CA GLY A 152 -3.90 6.27 -16.03
C GLY A 152 -2.95 5.12 -15.67
N VAL A 153 -1.72 5.08 -16.17
CA VAL A 153 -0.71 4.08 -15.79
C VAL A 153 0.31 4.67 -14.84
N GLN A 154 0.40 4.12 -13.63
CA GLN A 154 1.55 4.28 -12.76
C GLN A 154 2.44 3.06 -12.93
N ALA A 155 3.74 3.23 -13.16
CA ALA A 155 4.65 2.10 -13.38
C ALA A 155 5.95 2.25 -12.59
N MET A 156 6.58 1.16 -12.18
CA MET A 156 7.90 1.15 -11.56
C MET A 156 8.67 -0.12 -11.91
N GLY A 157 9.95 0.03 -12.28
CA GLY A 157 10.84 -1.10 -12.58
C GLY A 157 11.69 -1.51 -11.36
N TYR A 158 11.68 -2.79 -11.02
CA TYR A 158 12.50 -3.35 -9.92
C TYR A 158 12.92 -4.80 -10.18
N LEU A 159 13.85 -5.29 -9.36
CA LEU A 159 14.21 -6.71 -9.31
C LEU A 159 13.25 -7.45 -8.39
N LYS A 160 12.76 -8.60 -8.86
CA LYS A 160 11.92 -9.51 -8.10
C LYS A 160 12.62 -10.84 -7.95
N GLY A 161 12.76 -11.30 -6.71
CA GLY A 161 13.24 -12.65 -6.43
C GLY A 161 12.24 -13.69 -6.94
N THR A 162 12.76 -14.79 -7.48
CA THR A 162 11.94 -15.93 -7.91
C THR A 162 11.74 -16.93 -6.76
N SER A 163 11.04 -18.04 -7.02
CA SER A 163 10.96 -19.16 -6.09
C SER A 163 12.30 -19.86 -5.83
N ARG A 164 13.32 -19.59 -6.65
CA ARG A 164 14.66 -20.16 -6.49
C ARG A 164 15.55 -19.14 -5.76
N PRO A 165 16.20 -19.54 -4.64
CA PRO A 165 17.11 -18.66 -3.92
C PRO A 165 18.23 -18.13 -4.82
N GLY A 166 18.46 -16.81 -4.76
CA GLY A 166 19.51 -16.14 -5.55
C GLY A 166 19.16 -15.86 -7.01
N GLU A 167 17.99 -16.28 -7.49
CA GLU A 167 17.52 -16.00 -8.85
C GLU A 167 16.54 -14.83 -8.86
N TYR A 168 16.79 -13.86 -9.73
CA TYR A 168 16.03 -12.63 -9.86
C TYR A 168 15.61 -12.39 -11.31
N VAL A 169 14.46 -11.76 -11.47
CA VAL A 169 13.94 -11.30 -12.76
C VAL A 169 13.53 -9.84 -12.63
N ALA A 170 13.70 -9.09 -13.70
CA ALA A 170 13.23 -7.71 -13.78
C ALA A 170 11.70 -7.71 -13.95
N GLU A 171 11.02 -6.86 -13.19
CA GLU A 171 9.57 -6.68 -13.24
C GLU A 171 9.26 -5.19 -13.45
N VAL A 172 8.26 -4.90 -14.27
CA VAL A 172 7.61 -3.59 -14.30
C VAL A 172 6.26 -3.72 -13.62
N ALA A 173 6.15 -3.20 -12.40
CA ALA A 173 4.87 -3.16 -11.71
C ALA A 173 4.04 -1.99 -12.17
N CYS A 174 2.78 -2.25 -12.52
CA CYS A 174 1.87 -1.21 -12.96
C CYS A 174 0.60 -1.19 -12.11
N ASN A 175 0.15 0.03 -11.78
CA ASN A 175 -1.20 0.29 -11.31
C ASN A 175 -1.94 1.03 -12.43
N LEU A 176 -3.03 0.44 -12.92
CA LEU A 176 -3.95 1.06 -13.86
C LEU A 176 -5.03 1.77 -13.05
N THR A 177 -4.94 3.09 -12.96
CA THR A 177 -5.84 3.93 -12.16
C THR A 177 -7.11 4.32 -12.91
N GLU A 178 -7.13 4.12 -14.22
CA GLU A 178 -8.28 4.35 -15.10
C GLU A 178 -8.44 3.18 -16.08
N PRO A 179 -8.72 1.95 -15.61
CA PRO A 179 -8.66 0.73 -16.43
C PRO A 179 -9.71 0.64 -17.55
N THR A 180 -10.63 1.60 -17.63
CA THR A 180 -11.66 1.69 -18.66
C THR A 180 -11.31 2.66 -19.79
N LYS A 181 -10.18 3.35 -19.72
CA LYS A 181 -9.63 4.20 -20.78
C LYS A 181 -8.43 3.54 -21.43
#